data_AF-A0A0F9IRL7-F1
#
_entry.id   AF-A0A0F9IRL7-F1
#
_cell.length_a   1.000
_cell.length_b   1.000
_cell.length_c   1.000
_cell.angle_alpha   90.00
_cell.angle_beta   90.00
_cell.angle_gamma   90.00
#
_symmetry.space_group_name_H-M   'P 1'
#
loop_
_entity.id
_entity.type
_entity.pdbx_description
1 polymer ?
#
loop_
_entity_poly.entity_id
_entity_poly.type
_entity_poly.pdbx_seq_one_letter_code
_entity_poly.pdbx_strand_id
1 'polypeptide(L)'
;MSSLPDNLEEVIDVVSDWAVKTVQEIVKALAPDGRPFMMEFPTIEKEIEDYLQLKAGGKEAYKLSLREMEEMIATKLQESAVSPDMILAVHPYDIAVSIHIDRSARLETEMAKRAFDE
;
A
#
# COMPACT_ATOMS: atom_id res chain seq x y z
N MET A 1 -3.42 -23.24 29.69
CA MET A 1 -3.34 -22.17 28.69
C MET A 1 -3.32 -20.87 29.47
N SER A 2 -2.17 -20.22 29.56
CA SER A 2 -2.08 -18.92 30.24
C SER A 2 -2.50 -17.87 29.22
N SER A 3 -3.67 -17.27 29.40
CA SER A 3 -3.97 -15.98 28.77
C SER A 3 -2.94 -14.97 29.28
N LEU A 4 -2.51 -14.06 28.41
CA LEU A 4 -1.74 -12.92 28.87
C LEU A 4 -2.62 -12.09 29.82
N PRO A 5 -2.04 -11.39 30.81
CA PRO A 5 -2.82 -10.45 31.61
C PRO A 5 -3.49 -9.44 30.68
N ASP A 6 -4.78 -9.15 30.86
CA ASP A 6 -5.58 -8.28 29.97
C ASP A 6 -4.90 -6.92 29.70
N ASN A 7 -4.18 -6.43 30.71
CA ASN A 7 -3.38 -5.21 30.70
C ASN A 7 -2.09 -5.30 29.87
N LEU A 8 -1.65 -6.48 29.46
CA LEU A 8 -0.53 -6.69 28.54
C LEU A 8 -1.01 -6.73 27.09
N GLU A 9 -2.19 -7.31 26.83
CA GLU A 9 -2.85 -7.28 25.52
C GLU A 9 -3.16 -5.85 25.09
N GLU A 10 -3.74 -5.04 25.97
CA GLU A 10 -4.01 -3.61 25.70
C GLU A 10 -2.75 -2.81 25.36
N VAL A 11 -1.63 -3.09 26.05
CA VAL A 11 -0.35 -2.41 25.79
C VAL A 11 0.24 -2.85 24.46
N ILE A 12 0.11 -4.12 24.10
CA ILE A 12 0.58 -4.67 22.83
C ILE A 12 -0.21 -4.05 21.67
N ASP A 13 -1.53 -3.93 21.80
CA ASP A 13 -2.38 -3.31 20.77
C ASP A 13 -2.03 -1.84 20.56
N VAL A 14 -1.86 -1.06 21.65
CA VAL A 14 -1.49 0.35 21.58
C VAL A 14 -0.11 0.56 20.93
N VAL A 15 0.86 -0.29 21.24
CA VAL A 15 2.20 -0.20 20.65
C VAL A 15 2.18 -0.62 19.18
N SER A 16 1.37 -1.61 18.83
CA SER A 16 1.23 -2.10 17.45
C SER A 16 0.55 -1.05 16.57
N ASP A 17 -0.53 -0.43 17.04
CA ASP A 17 -1.22 0.67 16.35
C ASP A 17 -0.30 1.88 16.17
N TRP A 18 0.49 2.24 17.18
CA TRP A 18 1.46 3.31 17.08
C TRP A 18 2.54 2.99 16.04
N ALA A 19 3.09 1.77 16.03
CA ALA A 19 4.10 1.35 15.08
C ALA A 19 3.57 1.34 13.64
N VAL A 20 2.35 0.81 13.42
CA VAL A 20 1.68 0.84 12.11
C VAL A 20 1.50 2.27 11.63
N LYS A 21 1.03 3.17 12.51
CA LYS A 21 0.80 4.57 12.16
C LYS A 21 2.09 5.30 11.84
N THR A 22 3.16 5.08 12.61
CA THR A 22 4.48 5.66 12.35
C THR A 22 5.09 5.12 11.06
N VAL A 23 4.96 3.82 10.78
CA VAL A 23 5.39 3.25 9.49
C VAL A 23 4.58 3.85 8.34
N GLN A 24 3.27 4.00 8.47
CA GLN A 24 2.43 4.67 7.47
C GLN A 24 2.82 6.14 7.28
N GLU A 25 3.16 6.87 8.35
CA GLU A 25 3.61 8.26 8.28
C GLU A 25 4.99 8.37 7.63
N ILE A 26 5.92 7.47 7.93
CA ILE A 26 7.25 7.40 7.29
C ILE A 26 7.10 7.02 5.82
N VAL A 27 6.25 6.04 5.50
CA VAL A 27 5.92 5.67 4.12
C VAL A 27 5.27 6.85 3.40
N LYS A 28 4.33 7.57 4.01
CA LYS A 28 3.75 8.79 3.42
C LYS A 28 4.75 9.94 3.30
N ALA A 29 5.73 10.05 4.20
CA ALA A 29 6.75 11.09 4.15
C ALA A 29 7.80 10.81 3.06
N LEU A 30 8.13 9.53 2.85
CA LEU A 30 9.11 9.08 1.85
C LEU A 30 8.45 8.80 0.48
N ALA A 31 7.15 8.53 0.48
CA ALA A 31 6.31 8.14 -0.64
C ALA A 31 4.86 8.62 -0.41
N PRO A 32 4.57 9.93 -0.54
CA PRO A 32 3.25 10.51 -0.27
C PRO A 32 2.11 9.92 -1.10
N ASP A 33 2.44 9.22 -2.19
CA ASP A 33 1.55 8.50 -3.09
C ASP A 33 1.74 6.96 -3.06
N GLY A 34 2.52 6.44 -2.10
CA GLY A 34 2.79 5.01 -1.91
C GLY A 34 3.84 4.42 -2.87
N ARG A 35 4.61 5.26 -3.59
CA ARG A 35 5.54 4.81 -4.64
C ARG A 35 7.02 4.91 -4.27
N PRO A 36 7.88 4.04 -4.84
CA PRO A 36 9.29 3.95 -4.43
C PRO A 36 10.10 5.20 -4.76
N PHE A 37 11.08 5.52 -3.91
CA PHE A 37 12.03 6.62 -4.08
C PHE A 37 12.80 6.52 -5.42
N MET A 38 13.01 7.64 -6.12
CA MET A 38 13.82 7.78 -7.36
C MET A 38 13.26 7.16 -8.65
N MET A 39 11.98 6.81 -8.72
CA MET A 39 11.36 6.45 -10.00
C MET A 39 10.85 7.70 -10.75
N GLU A 40 10.95 7.68 -12.09
CA GLU A 40 10.24 8.65 -12.93
C GLU A 40 8.74 8.55 -12.67
N PHE A 41 8.15 9.66 -12.23
CA PHE A 41 6.71 9.73 -11.96
C PHE A 41 5.96 9.64 -13.28
N PRO A 42 5.09 8.63 -13.48
CA PRO A 42 4.17 8.66 -14.61
C PRO A 42 3.28 9.89 -14.46
N THR A 43 2.94 10.53 -15.59
CA THR A 43 1.98 11.62 -15.56
C THR A 43 0.63 11.13 -15.05
N ILE A 44 -0.15 12.03 -14.46
CA ILE A 44 -1.50 11.71 -13.98
C ILE A 44 -2.38 11.11 -15.09
N GLU A 45 -2.19 11.51 -16.35
CA GLU A 45 -2.86 10.93 -17.51
C GLU A 45 -2.53 9.44 -17.67
N LYS A 46 -1.24 9.09 -17.57
CA LYS A 46 -0.78 7.70 -17.66
C LYS A 46 -1.30 6.87 -16.49
N GLU A 47 -1.37 7.45 -15.29
CA GLU A 47 -1.92 6.76 -14.13
C GLU A 47 -3.41 6.44 -14.26
N ILE A 48 -4.17 7.37 -14.83
CA ILE A 48 -5.60 7.19 -15.13
C ILE A 48 -5.77 6.13 -16.21
N GLU A 49 -4.95 6.16 -17.27
CA GLU A 49 -4.97 5.14 -18.32
C GLU A 49 -4.71 3.74 -17.75
N ASP A 50 -3.63 3.57 -16.98
CA ASP A 50 -3.30 2.31 -16.31
C ASP A 50 -4.44 1.82 -15.40
N TYR A 51 -5.07 2.74 -14.65
CA TYR A 51 -6.18 2.42 -13.78
C TYR A 51 -7.43 1.97 -14.54
N LEU A 52 -7.76 2.63 -15.65
CA LEU A 52 -8.88 2.24 -16.51
C LEU A 52 -8.62 0.90 -17.21
N GLN A 53 -7.39 0.64 -17.65
CA GLN A 53 -6.98 -0.65 -18.19
C GLN A 53 -7.11 -1.77 -17.14
N LEU A 54 -6.67 -1.51 -15.90
CA LEU A 54 -6.82 -2.45 -14.80
C LEU A 54 -8.31 -2.75 -14.51
N LYS A 55 -9.15 -1.72 -14.48
CA LYS A 55 -10.61 -1.84 -14.27
C LYS A 55 -11.27 -2.62 -15.42
N ALA A 56 -10.85 -2.37 -16.66
CA ALA A 56 -11.34 -3.08 -17.85
C ALA A 56 -10.92 -4.56 -17.88
N GLY A 57 -9.72 -4.87 -17.37
CA GLY A 57 -9.22 -6.26 -17.23
C GLY A 57 -9.94 -7.07 -16.15
N GLY A 58 -10.76 -6.42 -15.30
CA GLY A 58 -11.62 -7.07 -14.33
C GLY A 58 -10.87 -7.77 -13.19
N LYS A 59 -11.52 -8.77 -12.60
CA LYS A 59 -11.08 -9.42 -11.35
C LYS A 59 -9.69 -10.07 -11.44
N GLU A 60 -9.37 -10.72 -12.56
CA GLU A 60 -8.10 -11.44 -12.69
C GLU A 60 -6.92 -10.48 -12.91
N ALA A 61 -7.10 -9.40 -13.68
CA ALA A 61 -6.10 -8.35 -13.81
C ALA A 61 -5.82 -7.67 -12.46
N TYR A 62 -6.86 -7.42 -11.66
CA TYR A 62 -6.72 -6.87 -10.32
C TYR A 62 -5.91 -7.79 -9.39
N LYS A 63 -6.21 -9.09 -9.37
CA LYS A 63 -5.44 -10.06 -8.58
C LYS A 63 -3.97 -10.13 -9.00
N LEU A 64 -3.71 -10.10 -10.31
CA LEU A 64 -2.35 -10.11 -10.83
C LEU A 64 -1.58 -8.88 -10.37
N SER A 65 -2.18 -7.69 -10.51
CA SER A 65 -1.57 -6.44 -10.06
C SER A 65 -1.28 -6.43 -8.55
N LEU A 66 -2.14 -7.03 -7.73
CA LEU A 66 -1.88 -7.16 -6.29
C LEU A 66 -0.66 -8.05 -6.02
N ARG A 67 -0.52 -9.17 -6.73
CA ARG A 67 0.63 -10.08 -6.59
C ARG A 67 1.93 -9.42 -7.02
N GLU A 68 1.92 -8.73 -8.16
CA GLU A 68 3.09 -8.00 -8.65
C GLU A 68 3.53 -6.92 -7.64
N MET A 69 2.57 -6.23 -7.03
CA MET A 69 2.85 -5.22 -6.00
C MET A 69 3.34 -5.85 -4.70
N GLU A 70 2.74 -6.96 -4.26
CA GLU A 70 3.19 -7.74 -3.11
C GLU A 70 4.66 -8.17 -3.27
N GLU A 71 5.00 -8.77 -4.43
CA GLU A 71 6.36 -9.18 -4.76
C GLU A 71 7.32 -8.00 -4.77
N MET A 72 6.94 -6.88 -5.41
CA MET A 72 7.75 -5.65 -5.41
C MET A 72 8.02 -5.13 -4.00
N ILE A 73 7.00 -5.10 -3.13
CA ILE A 73 7.15 -4.66 -1.73
C ILE A 73 8.12 -5.59 -1.00
N ALA A 74 7.93 -6.91 -1.13
CA ALA A 74 8.80 -7.89 -0.51
C ALA A 74 10.26 -7.74 -0.99
N THR A 75 10.49 -7.59 -2.29
CA THR A 75 11.83 -7.33 -2.85
C THR A 75 12.45 -6.06 -2.29
N LYS A 76 11.71 -4.96 -2.21
CA LYS A 76 12.24 -3.69 -1.65
C LYS A 76 12.58 -3.77 -0.18
N LEU A 77 11.80 -4.52 0.60
CA LEU A 77 12.12 -4.79 2.00
C LEU A 77 13.39 -5.63 2.12
N GLN A 78 13.57 -6.65 1.27
CA GLN A 78 14.79 -7.45 1.22
C GLN A 78 16.02 -6.60 0.84
N GLU A 79 15.90 -5.74 -0.19
CA GLU A 79 16.94 -4.79 -0.61
C GLU A 79 17.33 -3.83 0.52
N SER A 80 16.38 -3.52 1.42
CA SER A 80 16.57 -2.68 2.60
C SER A 80 17.11 -3.45 3.82
N ALA A 81 17.62 -4.67 3.62
CA ALA A 81 18.17 -5.55 4.65
C ALA A 81 17.16 -5.98 5.74
N VAL A 82 15.86 -5.95 5.46
CA VAL A 82 14.83 -6.51 6.35
C VAL A 82 14.90 -8.04 6.27
N SER A 83 14.88 -8.72 7.42
CA SER A 83 14.95 -10.18 7.46
C SER A 83 13.66 -10.83 6.94
N PRO A 84 13.71 -12.05 6.35
CA PRO A 84 12.52 -12.72 5.83
C PRO A 84 11.39 -12.87 6.86
N ASP A 85 11.71 -13.17 8.12
CA ASP A 85 10.72 -13.32 9.18
C ASP A 85 9.98 -12.00 9.46
N MET A 86 10.68 -10.87 9.42
CA MET A 86 10.08 -9.54 9.57
C MET A 86 9.24 -9.16 8.34
N ILE A 87 9.66 -9.56 7.14
CA ILE A 87 8.88 -9.33 5.90
C ILE A 87 7.55 -10.09 5.95
N LEU A 88 7.56 -11.33 6.43
CA LEU A 88 6.33 -12.11 6.59
C LEU A 88 5.39 -11.48 7.63
N ALA A 89 5.95 -10.92 8.72
CA ALA A 89 5.18 -10.29 9.78
C ALA A 89 4.50 -8.97 9.38
N VAL A 90 4.98 -8.28 8.34
CA VAL A 90 4.36 -7.01 7.87
C VAL A 90 3.28 -7.22 6.81
N HIS A 91 2.98 -8.47 6.44
CA HIS A 91 1.90 -8.83 5.49
C HIS A 91 1.91 -8.00 4.18
N PRO A 92 2.89 -8.20 3.29
CA PRO A 92 3.05 -7.38 2.07
C PRO A 92 1.80 -7.33 1.16
N TYR A 93 0.99 -8.40 1.16
CA TYR A 93 -0.29 -8.42 0.46
C TYR A 93 -1.27 -7.36 0.98
N ASP A 94 -1.41 -7.20 2.29
CA ASP A 94 -2.33 -6.23 2.89
C ASP A 94 -1.87 -4.80 2.60
N ILE A 95 -0.56 -4.58 2.58
CA ILE A 95 0.03 -3.31 2.15
C ILE A 95 -0.32 -3.03 0.68
N ALA A 96 -0.17 -4.01 -0.22
CA ALA A 96 -0.54 -3.88 -1.62
C ALA A 96 -2.03 -3.53 -1.80
N VAL A 97 -2.92 -4.18 -1.05
CA VAL A 97 -4.35 -3.88 -1.05
C VAL A 97 -4.60 -2.43 -0.62
N SER A 98 -3.99 -1.98 0.47
CA SER A 98 -4.14 -0.60 0.97
C SER A 98 -3.69 0.43 -0.08
N ILE A 99 -2.54 0.21 -0.72
CA ILE A 99 -2.03 1.10 -1.77
C ILE A 99 -3.01 1.16 -2.95
N HIS A 100 -3.58 0.03 -3.36
CA HIS A 100 -4.56 -0.01 -4.43
C HIS A 100 -5.84 0.75 -4.10
N ILE A 101 -6.33 0.66 -2.86
CA ILE A 101 -7.51 1.39 -2.40
C ILE A 101 -7.23 2.90 -2.45
N ASP A 102 -6.12 3.34 -1.88
CA ASP A 102 -5.74 4.76 -1.83
C ASP A 102 -5.53 5.33 -3.25
N ARG A 103 -4.83 4.58 -4.12
CA ARG A 103 -4.64 4.95 -5.53
C ARG A 103 -5.99 5.09 -6.25
N SER A 104 -6.90 4.14 -6.05
CA SER A 104 -8.21 4.16 -6.70
C SER A 104 -9.03 5.38 -6.27
N ALA A 105 -9.09 5.64 -4.96
CA ALA A 105 -9.81 6.80 -4.42
C ALA A 105 -9.26 8.14 -4.96
N ARG A 106 -7.92 8.27 -5.04
CA ARG A 106 -7.28 9.46 -5.61
C ARG A 106 -7.63 9.65 -7.08
N LEU A 107 -7.51 8.60 -7.90
CA LEU A 107 -7.75 8.69 -9.34
C LEU A 107 -9.23 8.92 -9.68
N GLU A 108 -10.16 8.30 -8.95
CA GLU A 108 -11.59 8.58 -9.10
C GLU A 108 -11.93 10.03 -8.77
N THR A 109 -11.30 10.59 -7.72
CA THR A 109 -11.45 12.01 -7.36
C THR A 109 -10.92 12.93 -8.46
N GLU A 110 -9.74 12.64 -9.01
CA GLU A 110 -9.15 13.46 -10.08
C GLU A 110 -9.95 13.40 -11.38
N MET A 111 -10.47 12.22 -11.76
CA MET A 111 -11.36 12.08 -12.92
C MET A 111 -12.67 12.86 -12.72
N ALA A 112 -13.25 12.82 -11.51
CA ALA A 112 -14.48 13.56 -11.20
C ALA A 112 -14.29 15.07 -11.28
N LYS A 113 -13.17 15.61 -10.79
CA LYS A 113 -12.84 17.04 -10.91
C LYS A 113 -12.73 17.47 -12.37
N ARG A 114 -11.99 16.70 -13.17
CA ARG A 114 -11.80 16.99 -14.61
C ARG A 114 -13.11 16.98 -15.38
N ALA A 115 -14.00 16.03 -15.09
CA ALA A 115 -15.33 15.97 -15.70
C ALA A 115 -16.26 17.13 -15.29
N PHE A 116 -15.96 17.83 -14.20
CA PHE A 116 -16.71 19.01 -13.75
C PHE A 116 -16.18 20.31 -14.37
N ASP A 117 -14.89 20.33 -14.74
CA ASP A 117 -14.23 21.49 -15.36
C ASP A 117 -14.42 21.54 -16.89
N GLU A 118 -15.00 20.49 -17.51
CA GLU A 118 -15.41 20.37 -18.93
C GLU A 118 -16.88 20.77 -19.16
#